data_AF-A0A2E8QZ05-F1
#
_entry.id   AF-A0A2E8QZ05-F1
#
_cell.length_a   1.000
_cell.length_b   1.000
_cell.length_c   1.000
_cell.angle_alpha   90.00
_cell.angle_beta   90.00
_cell.angle_gamma   90.00
#
_symmetry.space_group_name_H-M   'P 1'
#
loop_
_entity.id
_entity.type
_entity.pdbx_description
1 polymer ?
#
loop_
_entity_poly.entity_id
_entity_poly.type
_entity_poly.pdbx_seq_one_letter_code
_entity_poly.pdbx_strand_id
1 'polypeptide(L)'
;MVVTGDGDMAMGLGSLATIGSQRPENLALLVLDNERHGETGMQKSHTAGALDLAGVAKSCGFGRVSLVRDEAAWVDSLPLLLEAPGPTAVIAKVRPENLPRILPPRDGVYLKDRFRAALLGEE
;
A
#
# COMPACT_ATOMS: atom_id res chain seq x y z
N MET A 1 9.57 -6.74 1.37
CA MET A 1 8.28 -6.21 1.88
C MET A 1 7.78 -5.12 0.94
N VAL A 2 6.49 -5.10 0.67
CA VAL A 2 5.81 -4.08 -0.14
C VAL A 2 4.82 -3.34 0.76
N VAL A 3 4.81 -2.01 0.67
CA VAL A 3 3.86 -1.14 1.39
C VAL A 3 3.09 -0.33 0.37
N THR A 4 1.77 -0.34 0.47
CA THR A 4 0.86 0.35 -0.47
C THR A 4 -0.41 0.80 0.23
N GLY A 5 -1.25 1.60 -0.45
CA GLY A 5 -2.56 2.03 0.02
C GLY A 5 -3.69 1.13 -0.47
N ASP A 6 -4.85 1.21 0.18
CA ASP A 6 -6.09 0.54 -0.25
C ASP A 6 -6.51 0.92 -1.67
N GLY A 7 -6.37 2.19 -2.05
CA GLY A 7 -6.73 2.68 -3.38
C GLY A 7 -5.86 2.06 -4.48
N ASP A 8 -4.54 2.02 -4.28
CA ASP A 8 -3.60 1.41 -5.23
C ASP A 8 -3.80 -0.12 -5.30
N MET A 9 -4.05 -0.77 -4.14
CA MET A 9 -4.36 -2.19 -4.12
C MET A 9 -5.66 -2.55 -4.82
N ALA A 10 -6.69 -1.70 -4.73
CA ALA A 10 -7.94 -1.88 -5.46
C ALA A 10 -7.75 -1.77 -6.98
N MET A 11 -6.83 -0.92 -7.46
CA MET A 11 -6.47 -0.84 -8.88
C MET A 11 -5.66 -2.08 -9.32
N GLY A 12 -4.83 -2.61 -8.42
CA GLY A 12 -3.92 -3.72 -8.65
C GLY A 12 -4.43 -5.12 -8.27
N LEU A 13 -5.74 -5.36 -8.08
CA LEU A 13 -6.27 -6.63 -7.55
C LEU A 13 -5.78 -7.89 -8.27
N GLY A 14 -5.53 -7.81 -9.59
CA GLY A 14 -4.98 -8.94 -10.36
C GLY A 14 -3.61 -9.41 -9.85
N SER A 15 -2.83 -8.53 -9.22
CA SER A 15 -1.54 -8.87 -8.62
C SER A 15 -1.68 -9.88 -7.48
N LEU A 16 -2.77 -9.83 -6.70
CA LEU A 16 -3.03 -10.79 -5.62
C LEU A 16 -3.19 -12.21 -6.16
N ALA A 17 -3.85 -12.36 -7.31
CA ALA A 17 -3.99 -13.66 -7.98
C ALA A 17 -2.63 -14.20 -8.45
N THR A 18 -1.78 -13.34 -9.02
CA THR A 18 -0.41 -13.72 -9.40
C THR A 18 0.42 -14.14 -8.20
N ILE A 19 0.40 -13.35 -7.12
CA ILE A 19 1.16 -13.66 -5.89
C ILE A 19 0.72 -15.00 -5.31
N GLY A 20 -0.59 -15.21 -5.19
CA GLY A 20 -1.13 -16.46 -4.67
C GLY A 20 -0.83 -17.69 -5.53
N SER A 21 -0.71 -17.50 -6.86
CA SER A 21 -0.28 -18.55 -7.78
C SER A 21 1.22 -18.84 -7.70
N GLN A 22 2.06 -17.82 -7.56
CA GLN A 22 3.52 -17.97 -7.55
C GLN A 22 4.07 -18.36 -6.17
N ARG A 23 3.37 -18.01 -5.09
CA ARG A 23 3.72 -18.28 -3.69
C ARG A 23 5.17 -17.92 -3.33
N PRO A 24 5.61 -16.68 -3.57
CA PRO A 24 6.96 -16.27 -3.20
C PRO A 24 7.15 -16.31 -1.67
N GLU A 25 8.16 -17.04 -1.21
CA GLU A 25 8.45 -17.22 0.22
C GLU A 25 8.99 -15.95 0.90
N ASN A 26 9.42 -14.95 0.13
CA ASN A 26 10.03 -13.72 0.62
C ASN A 26 9.14 -12.47 0.46
N LEU A 27 7.83 -12.64 0.21
CA LEU A 27 6.91 -11.53 0.00
C LEU A 27 5.96 -11.33 1.19
N ALA A 28 6.01 -10.12 1.75
CA ALA A 28 5.04 -9.60 2.70
C ALA A 28 4.41 -8.32 2.13
N LEU A 29 3.08 -8.27 2.12
CA LEU A 29 2.27 -7.14 1.65
C LEU A 29 1.63 -6.43 2.84
N LEU A 30 1.95 -5.14 3.02
CA LEU A 30 1.26 -4.26 3.96
C LEU A 30 0.41 -3.27 3.18
N VAL A 31 -0.91 -3.30 3.41
CA VAL A 31 -1.86 -2.33 2.86
C VAL A 31 -2.29 -1.38 3.97
N LEU A 32 -2.02 -0.09 3.78
CA LEU A 32 -2.51 0.98 4.63
C LEU A 32 -3.89 1.39 4.11
N ASP A 33 -4.93 1.01 4.85
CA ASP A 33 -6.31 1.18 4.45
C ASP A 33 -6.97 2.28 5.29
N ASN A 34 -7.00 3.49 4.71
CA ASN A 34 -7.66 4.65 5.29
C ASN A 34 -9.08 4.86 4.73
N GLU A 35 -9.54 3.96 3.86
CA GLU A 35 -10.84 4.02 3.18
C GLU A 35 -11.05 5.29 2.32
N ARG A 36 -9.97 5.97 1.91
CA ARG A 36 -10.00 7.30 1.27
C ARG A 36 -8.90 7.51 0.23
N HIS A 37 -9.27 8.09 -0.92
CA HIS A 37 -8.30 8.56 -1.89
C HIS A 37 -7.68 9.90 -1.45
N GLY A 38 -6.60 9.82 -0.66
CA GLY A 38 -5.94 10.98 -0.06
C GLY A 38 -5.48 12.02 -1.08
N GLU A 39 -4.98 11.58 -2.23
CA GLU A 39 -4.41 12.46 -3.26
C GLU A 39 -5.46 13.30 -3.99
N THR A 40 -6.62 12.70 -4.29
CA THR A 40 -7.64 13.28 -5.19
C THR A 40 -8.74 14.07 -4.48
N GLY A 41 -8.69 14.17 -3.14
CA GLY A 41 -9.64 14.97 -2.36
C GLY A 41 -10.41 14.20 -1.29
N MET A 42 -9.87 13.11 -0.76
CA MET A 42 -10.46 12.34 0.34
C MET A 42 -11.85 11.75 0.00
N GLN A 43 -12.06 11.33 -1.26
CA GLN A 43 -13.24 10.55 -1.63
C GLN A 43 -13.19 9.16 -0.99
N LYS A 44 -14.34 8.59 -0.67
CA LYS A 44 -14.44 7.19 -0.21
C LYS A 44 -13.82 6.24 -1.24
N SER A 45 -12.92 5.38 -0.81
CA SER A 45 -12.40 4.30 -1.64
C SER A 45 -13.36 3.11 -1.65
N HIS A 46 -13.03 2.06 -2.41
CA HIS A 46 -13.82 0.84 -2.46
C HIS A 46 -13.83 0.05 -1.14
N THR A 47 -12.79 0.20 -0.29
CA THR A 47 -12.72 -0.45 1.03
C THR A 47 -13.56 0.26 2.08
N ALA A 48 -14.01 1.50 1.81
CA ALA A 48 -15.09 2.15 2.55
C ALA A 48 -16.47 1.51 2.28
N GLY A 49 -16.57 0.71 1.21
CA GLY A 49 -17.77 0.03 0.76
C GLY A 49 -17.67 -1.48 0.94
N ALA A 50 -17.85 -2.23 -0.14
CA ALA A 50 -17.95 -3.69 -0.11
C ALA A 50 -16.62 -4.43 -0.31
N LEU A 51 -15.54 -3.73 -0.68
CA LEU A 51 -14.27 -4.41 -0.98
C LEU A 51 -13.56 -4.84 0.32
N ASP A 52 -13.56 -6.14 0.59
CA ASP A 52 -12.76 -6.76 1.64
C ASP A 52 -11.41 -7.25 1.10
N LEU A 53 -10.38 -6.41 1.20
CA LEU A 53 -9.03 -6.76 0.74
C LEU A 53 -8.44 -7.97 1.48
N ALA A 54 -8.76 -8.15 2.76
CA ALA A 54 -8.28 -9.31 3.52
C ALA A 54 -8.96 -10.60 3.03
N GLY A 55 -10.27 -10.54 2.79
CA GLY A 55 -11.03 -11.62 2.16
C GLY A 55 -10.51 -11.98 0.77
N VAL A 56 -10.26 -10.97 -0.08
CA VAL A 56 -9.70 -11.19 -1.43
C VAL A 56 -8.32 -11.85 -1.35
N ALA A 57 -7.40 -11.36 -0.50
CA ALA A 57 -6.08 -11.97 -0.34
C ALA A 57 -6.18 -13.44 0.07
N LYS A 58 -7.07 -13.78 1.01
CA LYS A 58 -7.34 -15.18 1.40
C LYS A 58 -7.85 -16.00 0.21
N SER A 59 -8.83 -15.49 -0.53
CA SER A 59 -9.37 -16.16 -1.72
C SER A 59 -8.35 -16.33 -2.84
N CYS A 60 -7.35 -15.46 -2.92
CA CYS A 60 -6.23 -15.61 -3.86
C CYS A 60 -5.18 -16.63 -3.40
N GLY A 61 -5.26 -17.18 -2.17
CA GLY A 61 -4.36 -18.24 -1.71
C GLY A 61 -3.21 -17.77 -0.81
N PHE A 62 -3.32 -16.58 -0.22
CA PHE A 62 -2.40 -16.16 0.84
C PHE A 62 -2.62 -17.02 2.08
N GLY A 63 -1.59 -17.73 2.52
CA GLY A 63 -1.67 -18.60 3.70
C GLY A 63 -1.73 -17.84 5.03
N ARG A 64 -1.36 -16.56 5.02
CA ARG A 64 -1.24 -15.71 6.20
C ARG A 64 -1.80 -14.33 5.90
N VAL A 65 -2.98 -14.05 6.42
CA VAL A 65 -3.66 -12.75 6.23
C VAL A 65 -4.14 -12.21 7.56
N SER A 66 -3.76 -10.98 7.89
CA SER A 66 -4.21 -10.27 9.09
C SER A 66 -4.93 -8.97 8.73
N LEU A 67 -6.02 -8.70 9.44
CA LEU A 67 -6.72 -7.42 9.40
C LEU A 67 -6.47 -6.71 10.73
N VAL A 68 -5.75 -5.60 10.69
CA VAL A 68 -5.34 -4.83 11.87
C VAL A 68 -6.28 -3.63 12.02
N ARG A 69 -6.86 -3.49 13.22
CA ARG A 69 -7.77 -2.38 13.58
C ARG A 69 -7.38 -1.62 14.84
N ASP A 70 -6.43 -2.16 15.59
CA ASP A 70 -5.94 -1.60 16.84
C ASP A 70 -4.44 -1.91 17.02
N GLU A 71 -3.86 -1.33 18.06
CA GLU A 71 -2.43 -1.43 18.35
C GLU A 71 -2.00 -2.85 18.76
N ALA A 72 -2.86 -3.60 19.45
CA ALA A 72 -2.56 -4.99 19.82
C ALA A 72 -2.45 -5.87 18.57
N ALA A 73 -3.43 -5.78 17.66
CA ALA A 73 -3.41 -6.48 16.39
C ALA A 73 -2.23 -6.05 15.51
N TRP A 74 -1.79 -4.79 15.61
CA TRP A 74 -0.59 -4.32 14.92
C TRP A 74 0.65 -5.05 15.43
N VAL A 75 0.86 -5.08 16.75
CA VAL A 75 2.00 -5.78 17.37
C VAL A 75 1.98 -7.26 16.98
N ASP A 76 0.82 -7.92 17.04
CA ASP A 76 0.66 -9.33 16.66
C ASP A 76 0.93 -9.59 15.17
N SER A 77 0.79 -8.56 14.33
CA SER A 77 1.05 -8.66 12.89
C SER A 77 2.51 -8.49 12.49
N LEU A 78 3.37 -7.95 13.37
CA LEU A 78 4.78 -7.70 13.06
C LEU A 78 5.56 -8.98 12.67
N PRO A 79 5.42 -10.12 13.37
CA PRO A 79 6.09 -11.35 12.96
C PRO A 79 5.65 -11.83 11.57
N LEU A 80 4.38 -11.60 11.19
CA LEU A 80 3.86 -11.95 9.86
C LEU A 80 4.49 -11.12 8.74
N LEU A 81 4.85 -9.86 9.04
CA LEU A 81 5.47 -8.94 8.08
C LEU A 81 6.98 -9.11 7.98
N LEU A 82 7.64 -9.42 9.09
CA LEU A 82 9.10 -9.36 9.20
C LEU A 82 9.79 -10.73 9.15
N GLU A 83 9.13 -11.80 9.59
CA GLU A 83 9.78 -13.09 9.85
C GLU A 83 9.09 -14.27 9.15
N ALA A 84 7.77 -14.21 8.97
CA ALA A 84 7.02 -15.33 8.42
C ALA A 84 7.32 -15.56 6.92
N PRO A 85 7.37 -16.83 6.46
CA PRO A 85 7.48 -17.13 5.05
C PRO A 85 6.21 -16.68 4.30
N GLY A 86 6.43 -16.03 3.17
CA GLY A 86 5.41 -15.47 2.30
C GLY A 86 4.63 -16.51 1.47
N PRO A 87 3.59 -16.07 0.75
CA PRO A 87 3.09 -14.70 0.73
C PRO A 87 2.24 -14.39 1.98
N THR A 88 2.54 -13.26 2.65
CA THR A 88 1.74 -12.72 3.76
C THR A 88 1.06 -11.42 3.36
N ALA A 89 -0.12 -11.16 3.93
CA ALA A 89 -0.83 -9.90 3.74
C ALA A 89 -1.32 -9.34 5.08
N VAL A 90 -1.03 -8.07 5.34
CA VAL A 90 -1.56 -7.32 6.48
C VAL A 90 -2.32 -6.12 5.94
N ILE A 91 -3.60 -6.03 6.28
CA ILE A 91 -4.46 -4.91 5.93
C ILE A 91 -4.62 -4.09 7.20
N ALA A 92 -3.93 -2.96 7.29
CA ALA A 92 -3.92 -2.11 8.47
C ALA A 92 -4.89 -0.94 8.28
N LYS A 93 -5.96 -0.92 9.06
CA LYS A 93 -6.86 0.23 9.12
C LYS A 93 -6.13 1.41 9.76
N VAL A 94 -6.04 2.51 9.05
CA VAL A 94 -5.43 3.75 9.54
C VAL A 94 -6.45 4.89 9.50
N ARG A 95 -6.25 5.91 10.34
CA ARG A 95 -7.16 7.06 10.37
C ARG A 95 -7.02 7.87 9.07
N PRO A 96 -8.13 8.29 8.44
CA PRO A 96 -8.08 9.23 7.33
C PRO A 96 -7.78 10.63 7.86
N GLU A 97 -6.51 11.01 7.86
CA GLU A 97 -6.03 12.33 8.32
C GLU A 97 -5.58 13.18 7.12
N ASN A 98 -5.92 14.47 7.13
CA ASN A 98 -5.44 15.41 6.11
C ASN A 98 -4.09 15.99 6.55
N LEU A 99 -3.03 15.22 6.35
CA LEU A 99 -1.67 15.62 6.69
C LEU A 99 -1.13 16.66 5.69
N PRO A 100 -0.17 17.53 6.10
CA PRO A 100 0.48 18.46 5.19
C PRO A 100 1.08 17.74 3.99
N ARG A 101 0.65 18.10 2.78
CA ARG A 101 1.13 17.48 1.55
C ARG A 101 2.48 18.08 1.18
N ILE A 102 3.48 17.21 0.98
CA ILE A 102 4.73 17.60 0.32
C ILE A 102 4.52 17.43 -1.18
N LEU A 103 4.13 18.52 -1.84
CA LEU A 103 3.96 18.53 -3.29
C LEU A 103 5.25 18.97 -3.98
N PRO A 104 5.56 18.43 -5.16
CA PRO A 104 6.67 18.94 -5.96
C PRO A 104 6.45 20.43 -6.28
N PRO A 105 7.53 21.20 -6.48
CA PRO A 105 7.43 22.58 -6.92
C PRO A 105 6.57 22.68 -8.19
N ARG A 106 5.69 23.69 -8.23
CA ARG A 106 4.82 23.95 -9.40
C ARG A 106 5.49 24.82 -10.46
N ASP A 107 6.78 25.07 -10.31
CA ASP A 107 7.59 25.83 -11.26
C ASP A 107 8.18 24.89 -12.31
N GLY A 108 7.64 24.96 -13.53
CA GLY A 108 8.09 24.15 -14.66
C GLY A 108 9.52 24.45 -15.09
N VAL A 109 10.01 25.68 -14.94
CA VAL A 109 11.39 26.07 -15.26
C VAL A 109 12.32 25.38 -14.28
N TYR A 110 12.04 25.52 -12.98
CA TYR A 110 12.78 24.82 -11.94
C TYR A 110 12.82 23.31 -12.15
N LEU A 111 11.67 22.68 -12.46
CA LEU A 111 11.62 21.24 -12.69
C LEU A 111 12.45 20.80 -13.90
N LYS A 112 12.43 21.58 -14.98
CA LYS A 112 13.25 21.35 -16.20
C LYS A 112 14.74 21.49 -15.89
N ASP A 113 15.14 22.54 -15.19
CA ASP A 113 16.55 22.76 -14.82
C ASP A 113 17.05 21.68 -13.85
N ARG A 114 16.25 21.33 -12.83
CA ARG A 114 16.55 20.23 -11.89
C ARG A 114 16.76 18.90 -12.60
N PHE A 115 15.91 18.58 -13.58
CA PHE A 115 16.07 17.36 -14.38
C PHE A 115 17.33 17.40 -15.23
N ARG A 116 17.59 18.53 -15.89
CA ARG A 116 18.79 18.72 -16.72
C ARG A 116 20.07 18.56 -15.90
N ALA A 117 20.16 19.21 -14.74
CA ALA A 117 21.31 19.11 -13.84
C ALA A 117 21.54 17.67 -13.34
N ALA A 118 20.45 16.96 -12.99
CA ALA A 118 20.55 15.56 -12.58
C ALA A 118 21.07 14.63 -13.71
N LEU A 119 20.79 14.96 -14.97
CA LEU A 119 21.18 14.15 -16.14
C LEU A 119 22.57 14.50 -16.66
N LEU A 120 22.92 15.79 -16.69
CA LEU A 120 24.11 16.31 -17.37
C LEU A 120 25.21 16.82 -16.41
N GLY A 121 24.93 16.88 -15.11
CA GLY A 121 25.76 17.55 -14.11
C GLY A 121 25.40 19.03 -13.94
N GLU A 122 25.88 19.62 -12.84
CA GLU A 122 25.86 21.07 -12.66
C GLU A 122 27.03 21.65 -13.47
N GLU A 123 26.76 22.64 -14.34
CA GLU A 123 27.80 23.45 -15.02
C GLU A 123 28.50 24.39 -14.02
#